data_AF-A0A433BDS7-F1
#
_entry.id   AF-A0A433BDS7-F1
#
_cell.length_a   1.000
_cell.length_b   1.000
_cell.length_c   1.000
_cell.angle_alpha   90.00
_cell.angle_beta   90.00
_cell.angle_gamma   90.00
#
_symmetry.space_group_name_H-M   'P 1'
#
loop_
_entity.id
_entity.type
_entity.pdbx_description
1 polymer ?
#
loop_
_entity_poly.entity_id
_entity_poly.type
_entity_poly.pdbx_seq_one_letter_code
_entity_poly.pdbx_strand_id
1 'polypeptide(L)'
;MRQLQFSYWLEPAGSHGVWGLDDYHFLPFMFGSSQLIGHKHIRPKSIHDPDTVAEFSRSYLYLACIQFINTVKTASLRWHSPMLDDISGVKTWSKVNEGMRKMYKAEVLGKLPIMQHFMFGSLIAFEGGTEGMEEMEEDDHGHLNHTHEITQGQSGEAKERYAMGQEYPDCCGIPIPSAIAAAAAARGGVNGIGASGSMALGGVKRAIPFD
;
A
#
# COMPACT_ATOMS: atom_id res chain seq x y z
N MET A 1 3.39 12.52 -3.66
CA MET A 1 2.37 11.45 -3.58
C MET A 1 1.01 11.95 -3.14
N ARG A 2 0.81 12.48 -1.92
CA ARG A 2 -0.53 12.92 -1.45
C ARG A 2 -1.28 13.80 -2.45
N GLN A 3 -0.65 14.84 -3.00
CA GLN A 3 -1.28 15.70 -4.00
C GLN A 3 -1.80 14.90 -5.21
N LEU A 4 -0.98 14.00 -5.78
CA LEU A 4 -1.38 13.16 -6.91
C LEU A 4 -2.58 12.27 -6.57
N GLN A 5 -2.60 11.71 -5.36
CA GLN A 5 -3.70 10.85 -4.90
C GLN A 5 -5.04 11.59 -4.88
N PHE A 6 -5.10 12.84 -4.42
CA PHE A 6 -6.32 13.66 -4.47
C PHE A 6 -6.61 14.25 -5.84
N SER A 7 -5.59 14.63 -6.60
CA SER A 7 -5.78 15.24 -7.92
C SER A 7 -6.33 14.23 -8.93
N TYR A 8 -5.94 12.96 -8.82
CA TYR A 8 -6.29 11.92 -9.80
C TYR A 8 -7.13 10.77 -9.21
N TRP A 9 -7.53 10.87 -7.94
CA TRP A 9 -8.34 9.86 -7.25
C TRP A 9 -7.77 8.45 -7.36
N LEU A 10 -6.44 8.35 -7.31
CA LEU A 10 -5.71 7.11 -7.51
C LEU A 10 -6.26 6.00 -6.61
N GLU A 11 -6.46 4.82 -7.17
CA GLU A 11 -6.84 3.65 -6.40
C GLU A 11 -5.61 3.04 -5.70
N PRO A 12 -5.80 2.44 -4.51
CA PRO A 12 -4.76 1.66 -3.83
C PRO A 12 -4.23 0.54 -4.73
N ALA A 13 -2.91 0.46 -4.92
CA ALA A 13 -2.29 -0.61 -5.69
C ALA A 13 -1.96 -1.79 -4.77
N GLY A 14 -2.53 -2.96 -5.06
CA GLY A 14 -2.40 -4.16 -4.22
C GLY A 14 -3.26 -4.07 -2.98
N SER A 15 -4.42 -4.73 -2.98
CA SER A 15 -5.30 -4.75 -1.81
C SER A 15 -4.84 -5.82 -0.81
N HIS A 16 -4.22 -5.38 0.29
CA HIS A 16 -4.12 -6.21 1.51
C HIS A 16 -5.46 -6.26 2.28
N GLY A 17 -6.54 -5.74 1.69
CA GLY A 17 -7.85 -5.60 2.32
C GLY A 17 -7.81 -4.71 3.56
N VAL A 18 -8.72 -4.98 4.49
CA VAL A 18 -8.86 -4.24 5.76
C VAL A 18 -7.65 -4.44 6.69
N TRP A 19 -6.85 -5.47 6.45
CA TRP A 19 -5.65 -5.80 7.22
C TRP A 19 -4.36 -5.19 6.64
N GLY A 20 -4.46 -4.34 5.62
CA GLY A 20 -3.34 -3.53 5.17
C GLY A 20 -2.92 -2.49 6.21
N LEU A 21 -1.62 -2.15 6.22
CA LEU A 21 -1.08 -1.10 7.10
C LEU A 21 -1.66 0.28 6.74
N ASP A 22 -1.64 0.61 5.45
CA ASP A 22 -2.17 1.83 4.85
C ASP A 22 -2.47 1.56 3.37
N ASP A 23 -3.36 2.36 2.79
CA ASP A 23 -3.83 2.17 1.42
C ASP A 23 -2.71 2.46 0.38
N TYR A 24 -1.69 3.26 0.71
CA TYR A 24 -0.68 3.68 -0.28
C TYR A 24 0.78 3.60 0.20
N HIS A 25 1.04 3.69 1.51
CA HIS A 25 2.39 3.91 2.01
C HIS A 25 2.78 2.95 3.13
N PHE A 26 3.89 2.26 2.96
CA PHE A 26 4.52 1.48 4.02
C PHE A 26 5.71 2.21 4.67
N LEU A 27 6.67 2.64 3.84
CA LEU A 27 7.97 3.17 4.30
C LEU A 27 7.88 4.36 5.27
N PRO A 28 6.95 5.32 5.14
CA PRO A 28 6.80 6.40 6.11
C PRO A 28 6.50 5.93 7.53
N PHE A 29 5.78 4.81 7.71
CA PHE A 29 5.56 4.21 9.04
C PHE A 29 6.82 3.55 9.56
N MET A 30 7.59 2.87 8.70
CA MET A 30 8.87 2.29 9.09
C MET A 30 9.87 3.38 9.51
N PHE A 31 10.08 4.41 8.70
CA PHE A 31 11.00 5.50 9.05
C PHE A 31 10.45 6.38 10.18
N GLY A 32 9.14 6.61 10.22
CA GLY A 32 8.52 7.37 11.30
C GLY A 32 8.63 6.69 12.66
N SER A 33 8.50 5.35 12.70
CA SER A 33 8.69 4.60 13.94
C SER A 33 10.15 4.61 14.40
N SER A 34 11.13 4.70 13.50
CA SER A 34 12.54 4.86 13.89
C SER A 34 12.84 6.26 14.46
N GLN A 35 12.22 7.32 13.92
CA GLN A 35 12.32 8.68 14.46
C GLN A 35 11.85 8.78 15.93
N LEU A 36 10.91 7.93 16.33
CA LEU A 36 10.29 7.95 17.66
C LEU A 36 10.95 7.00 18.68
N ILE A 37 12.01 6.28 18.28
CA ILE A 37 12.77 5.42 19.20
C ILE A 37 13.41 6.28 20.30
N GLY A 38 13.19 5.89 21.56
CA GLY A 38 13.73 6.61 22.73
C GLY A 38 12.99 7.91 23.07
N HIS A 39 11.91 8.25 22.36
CA HIS A 39 11.14 9.45 22.64
C HIS A 39 10.55 9.42 24.06
N LYS A 40 10.69 10.51 24.84
CA LYS A 40 10.33 10.52 26.28
C LYS A 40 8.82 10.38 26.53
N HIS A 41 8.00 11.09 25.76
CA HIS A 41 6.56 11.25 26.02
C HIS A 41 5.66 10.52 25.01
N ILE A 42 5.89 10.70 23.71
CA ILE A 42 5.14 10.01 22.65
C ILE A 42 5.38 8.50 22.72
N ARG A 43 4.30 7.72 22.79
CA ARG A 43 4.29 6.25 22.75
C ARG A 43 3.47 5.77 21.54
N PRO A 44 3.56 4.50 21.13
CA PRO A 44 2.73 3.98 20.05
C PRO A 44 1.24 4.23 20.27
N LYS A 45 0.75 4.11 21.50
CA LYS A 45 -0.65 4.43 21.86
C LYS A 45 -1.04 5.89 21.66
N SER A 46 -0.08 6.83 21.62
CA SER A 46 -0.34 8.25 21.43
C SER A 46 -0.90 8.59 20.05
N ILE A 47 -0.91 7.66 19.09
CA ILE A 47 -1.54 7.88 17.77
C ILE A 47 -3.06 8.07 17.85
N HIS A 48 -3.67 7.68 18.98
CA HIS A 48 -5.10 7.86 19.25
C HIS A 48 -5.44 9.23 19.83
N ASP A 49 -4.44 9.99 20.26
CA ASP A 49 -4.63 11.33 20.82
C ASP A 49 -4.57 12.38 19.69
N PRO A 50 -5.71 12.99 19.30
CA PRO A 50 -5.76 13.90 18.17
C PRO A 50 -4.89 15.15 18.40
N ASP A 51 -4.73 15.59 19.65
CA ASP A 51 -3.94 16.79 19.96
C ASP A 51 -2.44 16.50 19.79
N THR A 52 -1.96 15.37 20.30
CA THR A 52 -0.59 14.91 20.06
C THR A 52 -0.33 14.72 18.56
N VAL A 53 -1.25 14.10 17.83
CA VAL A 53 -1.08 13.87 16.39
C VAL A 53 -1.03 15.20 15.64
N ALA A 54 -1.94 16.13 15.91
CA ALA A 54 -1.99 17.43 15.24
C ALA A 54 -0.70 18.24 15.47
N GLU A 55 -0.25 18.32 16.73
CA GLU A 55 0.96 19.08 17.12
C GLU A 55 2.23 18.51 16.46
N PHE A 56 2.40 17.19 16.50
CA PHE A 56 3.65 16.55 16.11
C PHE A 56 3.66 15.99 14.69
N SER A 57 2.54 16.05 13.96
CA SER A 57 2.41 15.56 12.58
C SER A 57 3.39 16.21 11.60
N ARG A 58 3.82 17.45 11.85
CA ARG A 58 4.80 18.15 11.00
C ARG A 58 6.24 17.69 11.23
N SER A 59 6.52 17.09 12.38
CA SER A 59 7.87 16.72 12.82
C SER A 59 8.16 15.23 12.66
N TYR A 60 7.15 14.37 12.74
CA TYR A 60 7.32 12.91 12.70
C TYR A 60 6.49 12.28 11.58
N LEU A 61 7.15 11.50 10.72
CA LEU A 61 6.52 10.87 9.55
C LEU A 61 5.36 9.94 9.93
N TYR A 62 5.50 9.19 11.04
CA TYR A 62 4.46 8.28 11.51
C TYR A 62 3.18 9.07 11.82
N LEU A 63 3.31 10.14 12.60
CA LEU A 63 2.19 10.99 13.00
C LEU A 63 1.64 11.80 11.81
N ALA A 64 2.49 12.16 10.85
CA ALA A 64 2.05 12.76 9.59
C ALA A 64 1.11 11.83 8.81
N CYS A 65 1.38 10.53 8.80
CA CYS A 65 0.52 9.54 8.15
C CYS A 65 -0.77 9.30 8.94
N ILE A 66 -0.72 9.23 10.28
CA ILE A 66 -1.92 9.11 11.11
C ILE A 66 -2.82 10.35 10.94
N GLN A 67 -2.25 11.55 10.97
CA GLN A 67 -2.99 12.79 10.71
C GLN A 67 -3.67 12.74 9.33
N PHE A 68 -2.94 12.25 8.32
CA PHE A 68 -3.49 12.11 6.99
C PHE A 68 -4.68 11.16 6.95
N ILE A 69 -4.55 9.97 7.54
CA ILE A 69 -5.61 8.97 7.62
C ILE A 69 -6.85 9.57 8.30
N ASN A 70 -6.68 10.21 9.45
CA ASN A 70 -7.78 10.83 10.21
C ASN A 70 -8.50 11.95 9.43
N THR A 71 -7.84 12.58 8.45
CA THR A 71 -8.47 13.60 7.58
C THR A 71 -9.25 13.02 6.40
N VAL A 72 -9.01 11.75 6.06
CA VAL A 72 -9.68 11.06 4.94
C VAL A 72 -10.79 10.15 5.46
N LYS A 73 -10.54 9.45 6.57
CA LYS A 73 -11.42 8.44 7.15
C LYS A 73 -12.04 9.02 8.43
N THR A 74 -13.35 9.16 8.47
CA THR A 74 -14.08 9.89 9.53
C THR A 74 -14.40 9.07 10.77
N ALA A 75 -14.33 7.73 10.67
CA ALA A 75 -14.51 6.83 11.80
C ALA A 75 -13.22 6.72 12.63
N SER A 76 -13.31 6.16 13.84
CA SER A 76 -12.13 5.85 14.66
C SER A 76 -11.13 4.95 13.90
N LEU A 77 -9.83 5.11 14.20
CA LEU A 77 -8.72 4.36 13.59
C LEU A 77 -8.99 2.85 13.54
N ARG A 78 -9.59 2.31 14.61
CA ARG A 78 -9.97 0.90 14.73
C ARG A 78 -10.88 0.39 13.61
N TRP A 79 -11.77 1.24 13.09
CA TRP A 79 -12.78 0.83 12.10
C TRP A 79 -12.24 0.75 10.68
N HIS A 80 -11.21 1.52 10.38
CA HIS A 80 -10.74 1.69 9.01
C HIS A 80 -9.26 1.34 8.82
N SER A 81 -8.53 1.15 9.92
CA SER A 81 -7.11 0.80 9.98
C SER A 81 -6.84 -0.09 11.21
N PRO A 82 -7.50 -1.26 11.35
CA PRO A 82 -7.35 -2.12 12.52
C PRO A 82 -5.92 -2.59 12.74
N MET A 83 -5.12 -2.79 11.68
CA MET A 83 -3.70 -3.14 11.85
C MET A 83 -2.90 -2.02 12.55
N LEU A 84 -3.14 -0.75 12.21
CA LEU A 84 -2.50 0.37 12.91
C LEU A 84 -2.99 0.49 14.36
N ASP A 85 -4.26 0.19 14.61
CA ASP A 85 -4.84 0.12 15.96
C ASP A 85 -4.14 -0.96 16.81
N ASP A 86 -3.99 -2.17 16.27
CA ASP A 86 -3.30 -3.27 16.97
C ASP A 86 -1.82 -2.95 17.24
N ILE A 87 -1.12 -2.37 16.26
CA ILE A 87 0.28 -1.94 16.40
C ILE A 87 0.42 -0.87 17.48
N SER A 88 -0.58 -0.01 17.68
CA SER A 88 -0.58 1.00 18.75
C SER A 88 -0.52 0.39 20.16
N GLY A 89 -0.93 -0.88 20.31
CA GLY A 89 -0.85 -1.64 21.55
C GLY A 89 0.58 -2.05 21.94
N VAL A 90 1.55 -1.94 21.02
CA VAL A 90 2.96 -2.25 21.30
C VAL A 90 3.55 -1.22 22.27
N LYS A 91 4.31 -1.71 23.25
CA LYS A 91 4.82 -0.87 24.36
C LYS A 91 5.84 0.19 23.93
N THR A 92 6.68 -0.09 22.94
CA THR A 92 7.81 0.77 22.56
C THR A 92 7.94 0.94 21.05
N TRP A 93 8.37 2.13 20.62
CA TRP A 93 8.64 2.42 19.21
C TRP A 93 9.76 1.55 18.62
N SER A 94 10.73 1.12 19.44
CA SER A 94 11.76 0.18 19.00
C SER A 94 11.16 -1.16 18.57
N LYS A 95 10.14 -1.66 19.28
CA LYS A 95 9.46 -2.91 18.92
C LYS A 95 8.52 -2.72 17.73
N VAL A 96 7.83 -1.57 17.64
CA VAL A 96 7.08 -1.21 16.42
C VAL A 96 8.00 -1.22 15.21
N ASN A 97 9.14 -0.54 15.28
CA ASN A 97 10.08 -0.45 14.16
C ASN A 97 10.68 -1.82 13.77
N GLU A 98 10.99 -2.67 14.75
CA GLU A 98 11.40 -4.06 14.50
C GLU A 98 10.31 -4.84 13.75
N GLY A 99 9.06 -4.73 14.20
CA GLY A 99 7.89 -5.34 13.56
C GLY A 99 7.69 -4.82 12.13
N MET A 100 7.77 -3.51 11.92
CA MET A 100 7.65 -2.87 10.61
C MET A 100 8.68 -3.40 9.61
N ARG A 101 9.93 -3.62 10.03
CA ARG A 101 10.95 -4.21 9.15
C ARG A 101 10.63 -5.66 8.77
N LYS A 102 10.15 -6.47 9.71
CA LYS A 102 9.74 -7.87 9.44
C LYS A 102 8.55 -7.90 8.49
N MET A 103 7.53 -7.10 8.79
CA MET A 103 6.34 -6.98 7.97
C MET A 103 6.67 -6.46 6.56
N TYR A 104 7.57 -5.49 6.39
CA TYR A 104 7.98 -5.03 5.06
C TYR A 104 8.65 -6.13 4.23
N LYS A 105 9.49 -6.95 4.86
CA LYS A 105 10.09 -8.09 4.17
C LYS A 105 9.05 -9.11 3.72
N ALA A 106 8.10 -9.46 4.58
CA ALA A 106 7.07 -10.46 4.27
C ALA A 106 5.99 -9.93 3.31
N GLU A 107 5.43 -8.76 3.62
CA GLU A 107 4.22 -8.23 2.96
C GLU A 107 4.52 -7.32 1.76
N VAL A 108 5.77 -6.87 1.58
CA VAL A 108 6.15 -6.06 0.41
C VAL A 108 7.16 -6.80 -0.45
N LEU A 109 8.32 -7.11 0.12
CA LEU A 109 9.40 -7.76 -0.63
C LEU A 109 9.17 -9.26 -0.89
N GLY A 110 8.32 -9.90 -0.08
CA GLY A 110 7.98 -11.32 -0.23
C GLY A 110 6.71 -11.57 -1.05
N LYS A 111 5.99 -10.52 -1.46
CA LYS A 111 4.74 -10.65 -2.21
C LYS A 111 4.99 -10.48 -3.71
N LEU A 112 4.78 -11.56 -4.47
CA LEU A 112 4.91 -11.56 -5.92
C LEU A 112 4.08 -10.46 -6.61
N PRO A 113 2.79 -10.21 -6.26
CA PRO A 113 2.01 -9.15 -6.89
C PRO A 113 2.62 -7.75 -6.79
N ILE A 114 3.49 -7.52 -5.80
CA ILE A 114 4.22 -6.27 -5.62
C ILE A 114 5.57 -6.35 -6.33
N MET A 115 6.35 -7.39 -6.06
CA MET A 115 7.73 -7.51 -6.54
C MET A 115 7.86 -7.81 -8.04
N GLN A 116 6.81 -8.31 -8.69
CA GLN A 116 6.77 -8.46 -10.15
C GLN A 116 7.01 -7.14 -10.89
N HIS A 117 6.72 -6.00 -10.25
CA HIS A 117 6.94 -4.66 -10.82
C HIS A 117 8.33 -4.09 -10.48
N PHE A 118 9.17 -4.81 -9.74
CA PHE A 118 10.50 -4.34 -9.37
C PHE A 118 11.48 -4.50 -10.54
N MET A 119 12.08 -3.40 -10.97
CA MET A 119 13.02 -3.40 -12.09
C MET A 119 14.46 -3.67 -11.62
N PHE A 120 15.13 -4.60 -12.30
CA PHE A 120 16.55 -4.86 -12.12
C PHE A 120 17.36 -4.22 -13.25
N GLY A 121 18.53 -3.70 -12.92
CA GLY A 121 19.40 -2.99 -13.85
C GLY A 121 20.87 -3.17 -13.48
N SER A 122 21.73 -2.24 -13.91
CA SER A 122 23.16 -2.30 -13.59
C SER A 122 23.48 -1.91 -12.14
N LEU A 123 22.66 -1.06 -11.51
CA LEU A 123 22.85 -0.63 -10.12
C LEU A 123 22.31 -1.65 -9.11
N ILE A 124 21.21 -2.31 -9.46
CA ILE A 124 20.56 -3.33 -8.66
C ILE A 124 20.40 -4.55 -9.58
N ALA A 125 21.43 -5.39 -9.61
CA ALA A 125 21.46 -6.57 -10.46
C ALA A 125 20.62 -7.70 -9.85
N PHE A 126 19.96 -8.47 -10.71
CA PHE A 126 19.39 -9.76 -10.34
C PHE A 126 20.43 -10.84 -10.57
N GLU A 127 20.87 -11.48 -9.48
CA GLU A 127 21.91 -12.53 -9.53
C GLU A 127 21.33 -13.96 -9.58
N GLY A 128 19.99 -14.09 -9.69
CA GLY A 128 19.30 -15.37 -9.61
C GLY A 128 19.06 -15.81 -8.16
N GLY A 129 18.02 -16.62 -7.93
CA GLY A 129 17.82 -17.27 -6.64
C GLY A 129 18.80 -18.43 -6.51
N THR A 130 19.60 -18.46 -5.44
CA THR A 130 20.34 -19.67 -5.05
C THR A 130 19.31 -20.76 -4.81
N GLU A 131 19.41 -21.89 -5.52
CA GLU A 131 18.61 -23.09 -5.26
C GLU A 131 18.75 -23.46 -3.77
N GLY A 132 17.72 -23.17 -2.96
CA GLY A 132 17.76 -23.41 -1.51
C GLY A 132 17.06 -22.36 -0.64
N MET A 133 15.96 -21.75 -1.08
CA MET A 133 15.08 -21.04 -0.15
C MET A 133 14.03 -22.00 0.40
N GLU A 134 14.12 -22.23 1.71
CA GLU A 134 13.21 -23.01 2.54
C GLU A 134 11.76 -22.61 2.27
N GLU A 135 10.90 -23.62 2.17
CA GLU A 135 9.45 -23.50 1.96
C GLU A 135 8.84 -22.50 2.95
N MET A 136 8.37 -21.35 2.46
CA MET A 136 7.49 -20.49 3.25
C MET A 136 6.11 -21.14 3.29
N GLU A 137 5.67 -21.55 4.48
CA GLU A 137 4.39 -22.23 4.74
C GLU A 137 3.19 -21.44 4.20
N GLU A 138 2.17 -22.19 3.76
CA GLU A 138 0.86 -21.66 3.33
C GLU A 138 0.21 -20.82 4.44
N ASP A 139 -0.39 -19.68 4.07
CA ASP A 139 -1.27 -18.95 4.98
C ASP A 139 -2.68 -19.57 5.00
N ASP A 140 -3.38 -19.36 6.12
CA ASP A 140 -4.75 -19.85 6.41
C ASP A 140 -5.84 -19.26 5.47
N HIS A 141 -5.43 -18.58 4.38
CA HIS A 141 -6.32 -17.85 3.47
C HIS A 141 -6.33 -18.40 2.04
N GLY A 142 -5.67 -19.54 1.77
CA GLY A 142 -5.90 -20.34 0.57
C GLY A 142 -5.37 -19.73 -0.73
N HIS A 143 -4.31 -18.94 -0.67
CA HIS A 143 -3.61 -18.47 -1.87
C HIS A 143 -2.58 -19.50 -2.34
N LEU A 144 -2.86 -20.16 -3.47
CA LEU A 144 -1.93 -21.06 -4.15
C LEU A 144 -0.74 -20.25 -4.71
N ASN A 145 0.46 -20.52 -4.19
CA ASN A 145 1.69 -20.17 -4.88
C ASN A 145 1.78 -21.01 -6.17
N HIS A 146 1.46 -20.42 -7.32
CA HIS A 146 1.68 -21.09 -8.60
C HIS A 146 3.19 -21.30 -8.80
N THR A 147 3.62 -22.56 -8.68
CA THR A 147 4.91 -23.05 -9.17
C THR A 147 4.85 -23.12 -10.69
N HIS A 148 5.64 -22.29 -11.38
CA HIS A 148 5.92 -22.48 -12.80
C HIS A 148 7.11 -23.44 -12.93
N GLU A 149 6.89 -24.62 -13.53
CA GLU A 149 7.97 -25.49 -13.99
C GLU A 149 8.76 -24.78 -15.11
N ILE A 150 10.09 -24.78 -15.00
CA ILE A 150 11.01 -24.10 -15.93
C ILE A 150 11.38 -25.06 -17.07
N THR A 151 10.98 -24.74 -18.30
CA THR A 151 11.53 -25.37 -19.52
C THR A 151 12.75 -24.57 -19.99
N GLN A 152 13.94 -25.18 -19.99
CA GLN A 152 15.18 -24.56 -20.48
C GLN A 152 15.08 -24.24 -21.99
N GLY A 153 15.36 -22.99 -22.37
CA GLY A 153 15.49 -22.54 -23.76
C GLY A 153 16.70 -21.62 -23.93
N GLN A 154 17.51 -21.91 -24.96
CA GLN A 154 18.85 -21.37 -25.20
C GLN A 154 18.88 -19.98 -25.87
N SER A 155 20.01 -19.29 -25.62
CA SER A 155 20.72 -18.31 -26.45
C SER A 155 20.10 -16.95 -26.81
N GLY A 156 20.84 -15.90 -26.41
CA GLY A 156 21.33 -14.87 -27.34
C GLY A 156 20.40 -13.72 -27.69
N GLU A 157 20.37 -12.69 -26.85
CA GLU A 157 20.33 -11.24 -27.17
C GLU A 157 20.13 -10.47 -25.85
N ALA A 158 20.57 -9.21 -25.78
CA ALA A 158 20.36 -8.35 -24.61
C ALA A 158 18.87 -7.95 -24.50
N LYS A 159 18.01 -8.93 -24.22
CA LYS A 159 16.64 -8.68 -23.76
C LYS A 159 16.72 -8.22 -22.31
N GLU A 160 15.98 -7.16 -22.02
CA GLU A 160 15.74 -6.67 -20.67
C GLU A 160 15.46 -7.86 -19.75
N ARG A 161 16.25 -7.99 -18.68
CA ARG A 161 16.15 -9.14 -17.76
C ARG A 161 14.92 -8.95 -16.88
N TYR A 162 13.77 -9.38 -17.37
CA TYR A 162 12.58 -9.60 -16.55
C TYR A 162 12.82 -10.80 -15.63
N ALA A 163 12.42 -10.71 -14.36
CA ALA A 163 12.41 -11.86 -13.49
C ALA A 163 11.47 -12.91 -14.12
N MET A 164 12.01 -14.07 -14.51
CA MET A 164 11.24 -15.25 -14.90
C MET A 164 10.22 -15.06 -16.05
N GLY A 165 10.55 -14.28 -17.08
CA GLY A 165 9.74 -14.23 -18.31
C GLY A 165 8.31 -13.69 -18.13
N GLN A 166 8.04 -12.91 -17.06
CA GLN A 166 6.74 -12.28 -16.88
C GLN A 166 6.42 -11.32 -18.04
N GLU A 167 5.31 -11.60 -18.73
CA GLU A 167 4.66 -10.64 -19.61
C GLU A 167 4.12 -9.46 -18.79
N TYR A 168 3.88 -8.33 -19.47
CA TYR A 168 3.46 -7.06 -18.87
C TYR A 168 2.25 -7.26 -17.93
N PRO A 169 2.33 -6.88 -16.64
CA PRO A 169 1.27 -7.17 -15.69
C PRO A 169 0.01 -6.35 -15.97
N ASP A 170 -1.04 -7.03 -16.42
CA ASP A 170 -2.39 -6.47 -16.54
C ASP A 170 -2.99 -6.26 -15.14
N CYS A 171 -3.23 -5.00 -14.80
CA CYS A 171 -3.72 -4.57 -13.50
C CYS A 171 -5.11 -5.16 -13.24
N CYS A 172 -5.29 -5.88 -12.12
CA CYS A 172 -6.54 -6.54 -11.75
C CYS A 172 -7.73 -5.56 -11.79
N GLY A 173 -8.60 -5.73 -12.77
CA GLY A 173 -9.73 -4.84 -13.09
C GLY A 173 -10.91 -4.92 -12.11
N ILE A 174 -10.68 -4.70 -10.82
CA ILE A 174 -11.75 -4.59 -9.82
C ILE A 174 -12.05 -3.11 -9.58
N PRO A 175 -13.18 -2.56 -10.07
CA PRO A 175 -13.56 -1.19 -9.80
C PRO A 175 -14.09 -1.06 -8.37
N ILE A 176 -13.23 -0.65 -7.44
CA ILE A 176 -13.64 -0.19 -6.10
C ILE A 176 -13.24 1.28 -5.99
N PRO A 177 -14.20 2.21 -5.83
CA PRO A 177 -13.89 3.62 -5.66
C PRO A 177 -12.84 3.83 -4.56
N SER A 178 -11.76 4.52 -4.88
CA SER A 178 -10.70 4.81 -3.91
C SER A 178 -11.28 5.52 -2.68
N ALA A 179 -10.73 5.25 -1.49
CA ALA A 179 -11.16 5.92 -0.25
C ALA A 179 -11.09 7.46 -0.35
N ILE A 180 -10.20 7.96 -1.22
CA ILE A 180 -10.04 9.38 -1.53
C ILE A 180 -11.20 9.92 -2.36
N ALA A 181 -11.65 9.18 -3.38
CA ALA A 181 -12.84 9.53 -4.15
C ALA A 181 -14.07 9.61 -3.23
N ALA A 182 -14.22 8.64 -2.32
CA ALA A 182 -15.31 8.63 -1.33
C ALA A 182 -15.25 9.86 -0.40
N ALA A 183 -14.07 10.20 0.12
CA ALA A 183 -13.88 11.36 1.01
C ALA A 183 -14.07 12.72 0.29
N ALA A 184 -13.79 12.80 -1.01
CA ALA A 184 -14.07 13.98 -1.82
C ALA A 184 -15.58 14.15 -2.06
N ALA A 185 -16.29 13.07 -2.38
CA ALA A 185 -17.74 13.08 -2.56
C ALA A 185 -18.49 13.52 -1.29
N ALA A 186 -18.04 13.07 -0.11
CA ALA A 186 -18.63 13.46 1.17
C ALA A 186 -18.44 14.94 1.51
N ARG A 187 -17.36 15.58 1.02
CA ARG A 187 -17.05 17.00 1.27
C ARG A 187 -17.74 17.98 0.31
N GLY A 188 -18.22 17.50 -0.86
CA GLY A 188 -18.90 18.32 -1.87
C GLY A 188 -20.41 18.52 -1.67
N GLY A 189 -20.98 18.01 -0.58
CA GLY A 189 -22.44 17.93 -0.37
C GLY A 189 -23.10 19.17 0.25
N VAL A 190 -22.87 20.39 -0.23
CA VAL A 190 -23.79 21.54 -0.04
C VAL A 190 -23.73 22.49 -1.24
N ASN A 191 -24.60 22.25 -2.23
CA ASN A 191 -25.45 23.26 -2.89
C ASN A 191 -26.19 22.57 -4.05
N GLY A 192 -27.50 22.40 -3.88
CA GLY A 192 -28.34 21.72 -4.83
C GLY A 192 -28.64 22.54 -6.07
N ILE A 193 -28.71 21.86 -7.22
CA ILE A 193 -29.76 22.03 -8.23
C ILE A 193 -30.06 20.62 -8.74
N GLY A 194 -31.32 20.17 -8.58
CA GLY A 194 -31.76 18.87 -9.02
C GLY A 194 -31.84 18.74 -10.53
N ALA A 195 -31.53 17.56 -11.05
CA ALA A 195 -32.10 17.06 -12.29
C ALA A 195 -32.15 15.53 -12.22
N SER A 196 -33.38 15.03 -12.29
CA SER A 196 -33.76 13.65 -12.55
C SER A 196 -33.02 13.10 -13.79
N GLY A 197 -32.53 11.86 -13.69
CA GLY A 197 -31.87 11.20 -14.82
C GLY A 197 -31.40 9.79 -14.46
N SER A 198 -32.33 8.84 -14.48
CA SER A 198 -32.01 7.43 -14.67
C SER A 198 -31.11 7.29 -15.91
N MET A 199 -29.86 6.87 -15.73
CA MET A 199 -28.98 6.52 -16.85
C MET A 199 -28.40 5.14 -16.61
N ALA A 200 -29.02 4.23 -17.34
CA ALA A 200 -28.62 2.87 -17.64
C ALA A 200 -27.10 2.68 -17.81
N LEU A 201 -26.65 1.53 -17.32
CA LEU A 201 -25.42 0.85 -17.71
C LEU A 201 -25.33 0.75 -19.24
N GLY A 202 -24.50 1.60 -19.85
CA GLY A 202 -24.16 1.57 -21.26
C GLY A 202 -22.69 1.95 -21.42
N GLY A 203 -21.85 0.96 -21.73
CA GLY A 203 -20.42 1.15 -21.91
C GLY A 203 -20.13 2.16 -23.02
N VAL A 204 -19.39 3.21 -22.67
CA VAL A 204 -18.73 4.09 -23.63
C VAL A 204 -17.26 4.12 -23.25
N LYS A 205 -16.47 3.25 -23.89
CA LYS A 205 -15.00 3.34 -23.87
C LYS A 205 -14.62 4.62 -24.59
N ARG A 206 -14.22 5.65 -23.83
CA ARG A 206 -13.68 6.89 -24.39
C ARG A 206 -12.19 6.62 -24.68
N ALA A 207 -11.84 6.50 -25.96
CA ALA A 207 -10.45 6.29 -26.38
C ALA A 207 -9.61 7.52 -26.00
N ILE A 208 -8.44 7.26 -25.41
CA ILE A 208 -7.44 8.27 -25.06
C ILE A 208 -6.50 8.40 -26.28
N PRO A 209 -6.34 9.59 -26.88
CA PRO A 209 -5.45 9.76 -28.02
C PRO A 209 -4.03 9.99 -27.52
N PHE A 210 -3.14 9.06 -27.82
CA PHE A 210 -1.70 9.31 -27.85
C PHE A 210 -1.22 8.92 -29.26
N ASP A 211 -0.76 9.93 -30.01
CA ASP A 211 0.16 9.74 -31.14
C ASP A 211 1.52 9.22 -30.63
#